data_AF-A0A963Z6D8-F1
#
_entry.id   AF-A0A963Z6D8-F1
#
_cell.length_a   1.000
_cell.length_b   1.000
_cell.length_c   1.000
_cell.angle_alpha   90.00
_cell.angle_beta   90.00
_cell.angle_gamma   90.00
#
_symmetry.space_group_name_H-M   'P 1'
#
loop_
_entity.id
_entity.type
_entity.pdbx_description
1 polymer ?
#
loop_
_entity_poly.entity_id
_entity_poly.type
_entity_poly.pdbx_seq_one_letter_code
_entity_poly.pdbx_strand_id
1 'polypeptide(L)'
;MTMTVRDPDEGLPLSHDGKGDLLFVDGDFHPKGMERPEEAALWDVPVIGLVGIEAPGRLRALMALGATAFLRKPVYAPAVYPAVFLAVNTHRERQHMREQLVAHERRRAGRRFVIKAVIAVMQDEGCDDEQAYEMLRRAAMQERQSIEVYCEIWVQKSISEQAHNLGQAKG
;
A
#
# COMPACT_ATOMS: atom_id res chain seq x y z
N MET A 1 -22.80 -11.99 5.45
CA MET A 1 -22.19 -10.90 6.25
C MET A 1 -22.14 -11.37 7.69
N THR A 2 -20.99 -11.82 8.15
CA THR A 2 -20.82 -12.38 9.50
C THR A 2 -20.32 -11.25 10.41
N MET A 3 -21.14 -10.84 11.37
CA MET A 3 -20.72 -9.85 12.37
C MET A 3 -19.94 -10.58 13.47
N THR A 4 -18.64 -10.31 13.55
CA THR A 4 -17.79 -10.82 14.64
C THR A 4 -17.59 -9.69 15.63
N VAL A 5 -18.16 -9.81 16.82
CA VAL A 5 -17.89 -8.89 17.94
C VAL A 5 -16.70 -9.47 18.70
N ARG A 6 -15.61 -8.71 18.83
CA ARG A 6 -14.43 -9.09 19.60
C ARG A 6 -14.35 -8.29 20.89
N ASP A 7 -13.86 -8.91 21.95
CA ASP A 7 -13.69 -8.26 23.24
C ASP A 7 -12.62 -7.17 23.17
N PRO A 8 -12.79 -6.04 23.89
CA PRO A 8 -11.84 -4.94 23.88
C PRO A 8 -10.47 -5.33 24.46
N ASP A 9 -10.41 -6.40 25.25
CA ASP A 9 -9.19 -6.91 25.90
C ASP A 9 -8.35 -7.86 25.03
N GLU A 10 -8.88 -8.38 23.91
CA GLU A 10 -8.14 -9.29 23.02
C GLU A 10 -7.08 -8.59 22.16
N GLY A 11 -7.04 -7.25 22.20
CA GLY A 11 -6.18 -6.45 21.33
C GLY A 11 -6.65 -6.48 19.87
N LEU A 12 -6.21 -5.48 19.10
CA LEU A 12 -6.42 -5.47 17.66
C LEU A 12 -5.51 -6.55 17.03
N PRO A 13 -6.03 -7.42 16.17
CA PRO A 13 -5.18 -8.40 15.51
C PRO A 13 -4.12 -7.65 14.68
N LEU A 14 -2.85 -8.04 14.86
CA LEU A 14 -1.72 -7.51 14.08
C LEU A 14 -1.82 -7.85 12.59
N SER A 15 -2.78 -8.71 12.21
CA SER A 15 -3.13 -9.04 10.83
C SER A 15 -4.63 -9.35 10.74
N HIS A 16 -5.35 -8.67 9.84
CA HIS A 16 -6.70 -9.11 9.48
C HIS A 16 -6.58 -10.26 8.49
N ASP A 17 -7.19 -11.37 8.84
CA ASP A 17 -7.44 -12.54 8.00
C ASP A 17 -8.46 -12.27 6.87
N GLY A 18 -8.70 -11.00 6.51
CA GLY A 18 -9.47 -10.57 5.35
C GLY A 18 -10.97 -10.88 5.36
N LYS A 19 -11.52 -11.38 6.47
CA LYS A 19 -12.91 -11.88 6.56
C LYS A 19 -13.97 -10.83 6.93
N GLY A 20 -13.59 -9.56 7.13
CA GLY A 20 -14.53 -8.49 7.48
C GLY A 20 -14.74 -7.51 6.34
N ASP A 21 -15.98 -7.08 6.12
CA ASP A 21 -16.32 -6.07 5.11
C ASP A 21 -16.37 -4.64 5.68
N LEU A 22 -16.41 -4.50 7.00
CA LEU A 22 -16.61 -3.24 7.73
C LEU A 22 -16.13 -3.37 9.18
N LEU A 23 -15.52 -2.32 9.73
CA LEU A 23 -15.07 -2.25 11.13
C LEU A 23 -15.81 -1.14 11.90
N PHE A 24 -16.37 -1.49 13.06
CA PHE A 24 -16.84 -0.52 14.05
C PHE A 24 -15.88 -0.49 15.22
N VAL A 25 -15.39 0.70 15.59
CA VAL A 25 -14.41 0.88 16.68
C VAL A 25 -14.99 1.79 17.73
N ASP A 26 -14.99 1.35 18.98
CA ASP A 26 -15.40 2.19 20.09
C ASP A 26 -14.34 3.27 20.41
N GLY A 27 -14.74 4.54 20.60
CA GLY A 27 -13.81 5.60 21.00
C GLY A 27 -13.27 5.48 22.43
N ASP A 28 -13.86 4.60 23.25
CA ASP A 28 -13.33 4.14 24.53
C ASP A 28 -12.32 2.99 24.38
N PHE A 29 -12.11 2.49 23.17
CA PHE A 29 -11.20 1.38 22.91
C PHE A 29 -9.74 1.83 23.05
N HIS A 30 -9.07 1.26 24.05
CA HIS A 30 -7.65 1.46 24.33
C HIS A 30 -6.94 0.09 24.25
N PRO A 31 -6.46 -0.32 23.07
CA PRO A 31 -5.81 -1.61 22.93
C PRO A 31 -4.50 -1.60 23.74
N LYS A 32 -4.34 -2.57 24.65
CA LYS A 32 -3.08 -2.77 25.38
C LYS A 32 -1.94 -2.96 24.37
N GLY A 33 -0.90 -2.14 24.48
CA GLY A 33 0.28 -2.19 23.61
C GLY A 33 0.28 -1.23 22.41
N MET A 34 -0.79 -0.46 22.18
CA MET A 34 -0.80 0.61 21.17
C MET A 34 -0.56 1.96 21.85
N GLU A 35 0.70 2.28 22.10
CA GLU A 35 1.08 3.56 22.72
C GLU A 35 0.89 4.75 21.75
N ARG A 36 0.87 4.47 20.44
CA ARG A 36 0.62 5.42 19.36
C ARG A 36 -0.45 4.90 18.38
N PRO A 37 -1.69 5.42 18.43
CA PRO A 37 -2.75 5.08 17.47
C PRO A 37 -2.38 5.32 16.00
N GLU A 38 -1.43 6.22 15.76
CA GLU A 38 -0.84 6.58 14.47
C GLU A 38 0.11 5.53 13.89
N GLU A 39 0.55 4.57 14.70
CA GLU A 39 1.34 3.40 14.26
C GLU A 39 0.46 2.20 13.88
N ALA A 40 -0.86 2.30 14.10
CA ALA A 40 -1.79 1.29 13.64
C ALA A 40 -1.78 1.26 12.10
N ALA A 41 -1.48 0.08 11.55
CA ALA A 41 -1.65 -0.16 10.12
C ALA A 41 -3.10 0.22 9.74
N LEU A 42 -3.23 1.13 8.77
CA LEU A 42 -4.54 1.53 8.25
C LEU A 42 -5.26 0.29 7.73
N TRP A 43 -6.44 0.02 8.26
CA TRP A 43 -7.23 -1.15 7.88
C TRP A 43 -7.60 -1.10 6.39
N ASP A 44 -7.54 -2.27 5.74
CA ASP A 44 -7.99 -2.46 4.35
C ASP A 44 -9.51 -2.55 4.21
N VAL A 45 -10.24 -2.17 5.27
CA VAL A 45 -11.71 -2.14 5.31
C VAL A 45 -12.18 -0.75 5.74
N PRO A 46 -13.42 -0.35 5.40
CA PRO A 46 -14.01 0.87 5.92
C PRO A 46 -14.13 0.83 7.45
N VAL A 47 -13.88 1.96 8.12
CA VAL A 47 -13.84 2.07 9.59
C VAL A 47 -14.81 3.15 10.06
N ILE A 48 -15.66 2.80 11.03
CA ILE A 48 -16.66 3.67 11.66
C ILE A 48 -16.35 3.77 13.15
N GLY A 49 -16.18 4.99 13.67
CA GLY A 49 -15.96 5.23 15.09
C GLY A 49 -17.26 5.40 15.87
N LEU A 50 -17.40 4.74 17.03
CA LEU A 50 -18.50 4.94 17.97
C LEU A 50 -18.07 5.94 19.05
N VAL A 51 -18.76 7.07 19.17
CA VAL A 51 -18.33 8.17 20.04
C VAL A 51 -19.40 8.45 21.09
N GLY A 52 -19.09 8.25 22.37
CA GLY A 52 -20.00 8.63 23.47
C GLY A 52 -19.89 10.10 23.83
N ILE A 53 -18.70 10.51 24.27
CA ILE A 53 -18.35 11.90 24.56
C ILE A 53 -17.28 12.31 23.54
N GLU A 54 -17.54 13.38 22.80
CA GLU A 54 -16.64 13.94 21.78
C GLU A 54 -15.44 14.64 22.44
N ALA A 55 -14.58 13.86 23.10
CA ALA A 55 -13.29 14.35 23.57
C ALA A 55 -12.33 14.41 22.37
N PRO A 56 -11.66 15.55 22.10
CA PRO A 56 -10.77 15.70 20.94
C PRO A 56 -9.69 14.62 20.83
N GLY A 57 -9.20 14.10 21.96
CA GLY A 57 -8.23 13.00 21.98
C GLY A 57 -8.77 11.68 21.43
N ARG A 58 -10.04 11.37 21.70
CA ARG A 58 -10.70 10.14 21.24
C ARG A 58 -11.01 10.18 19.75
N LEU A 59 -11.48 11.33 19.27
CA LEU A 59 -11.67 11.55 17.83
C LEU A 59 -10.34 11.39 17.08
N ARG A 60 -9.25 11.99 17.59
CA ARG A 60 -7.91 11.82 16.99
C ARG A 60 -7.47 10.36 16.98
N ALA A 61 -7.68 9.62 18.07
CA ALA A 61 -7.34 8.19 18.12
C ALA A 61 -8.12 7.38 17.07
N LEU A 62 -9.43 7.59 16.96
CA LEU A 62 -10.27 6.92 15.95
C LEU A 62 -9.85 7.30 14.51
N MET A 63 -9.50 8.57 14.27
CA MET A 63 -9.01 9.02 12.96
C MET A 63 -7.66 8.38 12.61
N ALA A 64 -6.77 8.22 13.59
CA ALA A 64 -5.49 7.54 13.41
C ALA A 64 -5.67 6.06 13.04
N LEU A 65 -6.70 5.41 13.59
CA LEU A 65 -7.16 4.07 13.18
C LEU A 65 -7.85 4.05 11.81
N GLY A 66 -8.00 5.19 11.12
CA GLY A 66 -8.59 5.27 9.80
C GLY A 66 -10.12 5.43 9.78
N ALA A 67 -10.76 5.78 10.91
CA ALA A 67 -12.19 6.09 10.92
C ALA A 67 -12.51 7.27 10.00
N THR A 68 -13.48 7.08 9.11
CA THR A 68 -13.94 8.10 8.13
C THR A 68 -15.38 8.53 8.36
N ALA A 69 -16.12 7.77 9.19
CA ALA A 69 -17.44 8.14 9.67
C ALA A 69 -17.56 7.86 11.17
N PHE A 70 -18.52 8.52 11.82
CA PHE A 70 -18.73 8.41 13.26
C PHE A 70 -20.21 8.21 13.59
N LEU A 71 -20.48 7.38 14.60
CA LEU A 71 -21.79 7.19 15.20
C LEU A 71 -21.75 7.62 16.65
N ARG A 72 -22.63 8.56 17.02
CA ARG A 72 -22.75 8.99 18.41
C ARG A 72 -23.49 7.93 19.24
N LYS A 73 -23.02 7.65 20.46
CA LYS A 73 -23.74 6.81 21.43
C LYS A 73 -24.79 7.66 22.18
N PRO A 74 -26.00 7.12 22.47
CA PRO A 74 -26.48 5.81 22.04
C PRO A 74 -26.74 5.77 20.52
N VAL A 75 -26.44 4.64 19.89
CA VAL A 75 -26.57 4.48 18.44
C VAL A 75 -28.04 4.27 18.08
N TYR A 76 -28.56 5.13 17.22
CA TYR A 76 -29.93 5.01 16.69
C TYR A 76 -29.91 4.44 15.27
N ALA A 77 -30.82 3.51 14.97
CA ALA A 77 -30.88 2.81 13.68
C ALA A 77 -30.85 3.74 12.45
N PRO A 78 -31.55 4.90 12.43
CA PRO A 78 -31.52 5.81 11.28
C PRO A 78 -30.14 6.42 10.98
N ALA A 79 -29.24 6.50 11.97
CA ALA A 79 -27.91 7.06 11.80
C ALA A 79 -26.91 6.06 11.20
N VAL A 80 -27.21 4.75 11.29
CA VAL A 80 -26.29 3.67 10.87
C VAL A 80 -26.05 3.70 9.37
N TYR A 81 -27.11 3.74 8.56
CA TYR A 81 -26.96 3.69 7.10
C TYR A 81 -26.14 4.87 6.54
N PRO A 82 -26.41 6.15 6.91
CA PRO A 82 -25.57 7.27 6.48
C PRO A 82 -24.09 7.11 6.86
N ALA A 83 -23.79 6.63 8.07
CA ALA A 83 -22.41 6.43 8.51
C ALA A 83 -21.72 5.31 7.71
N VAL A 84 -22.42 4.19 7.46
CA VAL A 84 -21.91 3.10 6.62
C VAL A 84 -21.70 3.56 5.19
N PHE A 85 -22.66 4.27 4.60
CA PHE A 85 -22.57 4.81 3.26
C PHE A 85 -21.35 5.74 3.11
N LEU A 86 -21.15 6.65 4.06
CA LEU A 86 -20.00 7.55 4.06
C LEU A 86 -18.69 6.77 4.18
N ALA A 87 -18.56 5.89 5.17
CA ALA A 87 -17.33 5.14 5.40
C ALA A 87 -16.94 4.28 4.18
N VAL A 88 -17.89 3.55 3.59
CA VAL A 88 -17.63 2.69 2.44
C VAL A 88 -17.20 3.51 1.22
N ASN A 89 -17.87 4.62 0.93
CA ASN A 89 -17.52 5.44 -0.23
C ASN A 89 -16.19 6.15 -0.04
N THR A 90 -15.92 6.72 1.12
CA THR A 90 -14.62 7.34 1.42
C THR A 90 -13.48 6.32 1.39
N HIS A 91 -13.73 5.10 1.88
CA HIS A 91 -12.76 4.02 1.78
C HIS A 91 -12.46 3.66 0.31
N ARG A 92 -13.49 3.47 -0.52
CA ARG A 92 -13.33 3.17 -1.96
C ARG A 92 -12.58 4.27 -2.70
N GLU A 93 -12.94 5.53 -2.45
CA GLU A 93 -12.24 6.69 -3.04
C GLU A 93 -10.76 6.70 -2.63
N ARG A 94 -10.47 6.46 -1.34
CA ARG A 94 -9.10 6.37 -0.83
C ARG A 94 -8.31 5.22 -1.47
N GLN A 95 -8.91 4.04 -1.64
CA GLN A 95 -8.25 2.92 -2.32
C GLN A 95 -7.97 3.24 -3.78
N HIS A 96 -8.94 3.84 -4.48
CA HIS A 96 -8.73 4.25 -5.87
C HIS A 96 -7.57 5.25 -6.01
N MET A 97 -7.48 6.24 -5.11
CA MET A 97 -6.35 7.18 -5.09
C MET A 97 -5.01 6.48 -4.81
N ARG A 98 -4.98 5.49 -3.89
CA ARG A 98 -3.77 4.71 -3.62
C ARG A 98 -3.35 3.88 -4.84
N GLU A 99 -4.29 3.23 -5.51
CA GLU A 99 -4.01 2.46 -6.73
C GLU A 99 -3.42 3.34 -7.83
N GLN A 100 -3.97 4.56 -8.02
CA GLN A 100 -3.41 5.53 -8.96
C GLN A 100 -1.99 5.95 -8.57
N LEU A 101 -1.75 6.25 -7.28
CA LEU A 101 -0.41 6.60 -6.78
C LEU A 101 0.58 5.47 -7.06
N VAL A 102 0.22 4.23 -6.73
CA VAL A 102 1.06 3.06 -7.02
C VAL A 102 1.31 2.89 -8.52
N ALA A 103 0.30 3.10 -9.37
CA ALA A 103 0.46 3.03 -10.81
C ALA A 103 1.41 4.13 -11.35
N HIS A 104 1.29 5.36 -10.82
CA HIS A 104 2.18 6.47 -11.16
C HIS A 104 3.62 6.22 -10.68
N GLU A 105 3.80 5.73 -9.47
CA GLU A 105 5.11 5.37 -8.91
C GLU A 105 5.77 4.24 -9.70
N ARG A 106 5.02 3.19 -10.07
CA ARG A 106 5.49 2.13 -10.95
C ARG A 106 5.98 2.68 -12.28
N ARG A 107 5.22 3.59 -12.91
CA ARG A 107 5.63 4.21 -14.18
C ARG A 107 6.89 5.08 -14.03
N ARG A 108 7.03 5.80 -12.91
CA ARG A 108 8.22 6.60 -12.60
C ARG A 108 9.44 5.71 -12.33
N ALA A 109 9.25 4.59 -11.64
CA ALA A 109 10.26 3.58 -11.38
C ALA A 109 10.69 2.86 -12.67
N GLY A 110 9.79 2.59 -13.61
CA GLY A 110 10.15 1.98 -14.89
C GLY A 110 11.17 2.80 -15.68
N ARG A 111 10.98 4.13 -15.76
CA ARG A 111 11.87 5.03 -16.52
C ARG A 111 13.32 5.03 -16.01
N ARG A 112 13.53 4.99 -14.68
CA ARG A 112 14.90 4.93 -14.13
C ARG A 112 15.63 3.64 -14.53
N PHE A 113 14.91 2.52 -14.66
CA PHE A 113 15.51 1.25 -15.05
C PHE A 113 15.84 1.22 -16.54
N VAL A 114 14.97 1.77 -17.39
CA VAL A 114 15.27 1.92 -18.82
C VAL A 114 16.54 2.76 -19.03
N ILE A 115 16.66 3.91 -18.36
CA ILE A 115 17.86 4.77 -18.48
C ILE A 115 19.13 4.02 -18.02
N LYS A 116 19.06 3.32 -16.88
CA LYS A 116 20.21 2.53 -16.38
C LYS A 116 20.60 1.42 -17.34
N ALA A 117 19.62 0.70 -17.90
CA ALA A 117 19.87 -0.37 -18.86
C ALA A 117 20.50 0.18 -20.15
N VAL A 118 19.99 1.31 -20.68
CA VAL A 118 20.56 1.95 -21.87
C VAL A 118 22.01 2.33 -21.63
N ILE A 119 22.33 3.00 -20.51
CA ILE A 119 23.71 3.38 -20.18
C ILE A 119 24.62 2.15 -20.04
N ALA A 120 24.14 1.08 -19.42
CA ALA A 120 24.92 -0.16 -19.27
C ALA A 120 25.19 -0.83 -20.63
N VAL A 121 24.18 -0.95 -21.49
CA VAL A 121 24.33 -1.50 -22.84
C VAL A 121 25.26 -0.63 -23.70
N MET A 122 25.17 0.70 -23.59
CA MET A 122 26.12 1.60 -24.27
C MET A 122 27.56 1.35 -23.83
N GLN A 123 27.80 1.09 -22.54
CA GLN A 123 29.13 0.82 -21.99
C GLN A 123 29.66 -0.56 -22.42
N ASP A 124 28.80 -1.59 -22.39
CA ASP A 124 29.19 -2.97 -22.70
C ASP A 124 29.39 -3.19 -24.21
N GLU A 125 28.54 -2.60 -25.04
CA GLU A 125 28.54 -2.80 -26.51
C GLU A 125 29.24 -1.65 -27.27
N GLY A 126 29.60 -0.56 -26.59
CA GLY A 126 30.26 0.60 -27.20
C GLY A 126 29.42 1.32 -28.24
N CYS A 127 28.09 1.36 -28.08
CA CYS A 127 27.14 1.95 -29.01
C CYS A 127 26.53 3.27 -28.52
N ASP A 128 25.82 3.97 -29.40
CA ASP A 128 25.06 5.17 -29.03
C ASP A 128 23.75 4.83 -28.27
N ASP A 129 23.10 5.85 -27.74
CA ASP A 129 21.88 5.71 -26.93
C ASP A 129 20.69 5.16 -27.72
N GLU A 130 20.57 5.52 -29.00
CA GLU A 130 19.48 5.08 -29.87
C GLU A 130 19.60 3.59 -30.25
N GLN A 131 20.83 3.14 -30.55
CA GLN A 131 21.16 1.74 -30.80
C GLN A 131 20.93 0.88 -29.55
N ALA A 132 21.42 1.31 -28.40
CA ALA A 132 21.22 0.62 -27.13
C ALA A 132 19.72 0.49 -26.77
N TYR A 133 18.95 1.57 -26.97
CA TYR A 133 17.51 1.55 -26.74
C TYR A 133 16.79 0.58 -27.68
N GLU A 134 17.12 0.57 -28.97
CA GLU A 134 16.52 -0.36 -29.94
C GLU A 134 16.87 -1.82 -29.65
N MET A 135 18.10 -2.11 -29.17
CA MET A 135 18.48 -3.46 -28.72
C MET A 135 17.62 -3.93 -27.55
N LEU A 136 17.49 -3.10 -26.51
CA LEU A 136 16.65 -3.40 -25.34
C LEU A 136 15.18 -3.56 -25.72
N ARG A 137 14.68 -2.71 -26.63
CA ARG A 137 13.30 -2.77 -27.12
C ARG A 137 13.02 -4.07 -27.87
N ARG A 138 13.93 -4.51 -28.74
CA ARG A 138 13.80 -5.78 -29.47
C ARG A 138 13.81 -6.96 -28.52
N ALA A 139 14.70 -6.98 -27.54
CA ALA A 139 14.75 -8.02 -26.53
C ALA A 139 13.44 -8.07 -25.70
N ALA A 140 12.93 -6.92 -25.28
CA ALA A 140 11.64 -6.84 -24.58
C ALA A 140 10.47 -7.38 -25.42
N MET A 141 10.43 -7.08 -26.72
CA MET A 141 9.41 -7.60 -27.63
C MET A 141 9.49 -9.12 -27.80
N GLN A 142 10.70 -9.69 -27.88
CA GLN A 142 10.91 -11.13 -27.96
C GLN A 142 10.38 -11.85 -26.70
N GLU A 143 10.57 -11.25 -25.54
CA GLU A 143 10.06 -11.73 -24.25
C GLU A 143 8.58 -11.38 -23.99
N ARG A 144 7.92 -10.67 -24.92
CA ARG A 144 6.52 -10.19 -24.81
C ARG A 144 6.27 -9.35 -23.55
N GLN A 145 7.25 -8.56 -23.14
CA GLN A 145 7.18 -7.66 -21.99
C GLN A 145 7.22 -6.20 -22.44
N SER A 146 6.74 -5.28 -21.60
CA SER A 146 7.03 -3.87 -21.81
C SER A 146 8.52 -3.60 -21.60
N ILE A 147 9.05 -2.60 -22.28
CA ILE A 147 10.47 -2.25 -22.17
C ILE A 147 10.86 -1.86 -20.73
N GLU A 148 9.94 -1.24 -19.98
CA GLU A 148 10.18 -0.91 -18.57
C GLU A 148 10.37 -2.14 -17.70
N VAL A 149 9.51 -3.16 -17.86
CA VAL A 149 9.58 -4.41 -17.08
C VAL A 149 10.83 -5.20 -17.45
N TYR A 150 11.13 -5.30 -18.74
CA TYR A 150 12.32 -5.99 -19.22
C TYR A 150 13.60 -5.35 -18.65
N CYS A 151 13.73 -4.03 -18.75
CA CYS A 151 14.90 -3.31 -18.24
C CYS A 151 15.01 -3.38 -16.71
N GLU A 152 13.90 -3.38 -15.97
CA GLU A 152 13.91 -3.59 -14.52
C GLU A 152 14.49 -4.97 -14.16
N ILE A 153 14.00 -6.04 -14.79
CA ILE A 153 14.50 -7.40 -14.56
C ILE A 153 15.97 -7.52 -14.98
N TRP A 154 16.33 -6.95 -16.13
CA TRP A 154 17.70 -6.97 -16.65
C TRP A 154 18.68 -6.29 -15.69
N VAL A 155 18.34 -5.09 -15.19
CA VAL A 155 19.19 -4.35 -14.23
C VAL A 155 19.29 -5.09 -12.89
N GLN A 156 18.22 -5.74 -12.42
CA GLN A 156 18.27 -6.55 -11.20
C GLN A 156 19.18 -7.76 -11.35
N LYS A 157 19.15 -8.43 -12.52
CA LYS A 157 20.04 -9.56 -12.83
C LYS A 157 21.50 -9.12 -12.92
N SER A 158 21.80 -8.05 -13.66
CA SER A 158 23.18 -7.57 -13.80
C SER A 158 23.80 -7.11 -12.47
N ILE A 159 23.01 -6.48 -11.57
CA ILE A 159 23.46 -6.18 -10.20
C ILE A 159 23.75 -7.46 -9.41
N SER A 160 22.90 -8.49 -9.51
CA SER A 160 23.09 -9.76 -8.79
C SER A 160 24.32 -10.52 -9.29
N GLU A 161 24.59 -10.49 -10.59
CA GLU A 161 25.75 -11.12 -11.23
C GLU A 161 27.05 -10.39 -10.87
N GLN A 162 27.03 -9.05 -10.87
CA GLN A 162 28.18 -8.24 -10.41
C GLN A 162 28.49 -8.46 -8.93
N ALA A 163 27.46 -8.58 -8.08
CA ALA A 163 27.64 -8.88 -6.65
C ALA A 163 28.22 -10.30 -6.41
N HIS A 164 27.82 -11.29 -7.22
CA HIS A 164 28.37 -12.64 -7.16
C HIS A 164 29.84 -12.68 -7.60
N ASN A 165 30.20 -11.95 -8.66
CA ASN A 165 31.56 -11.89 -9.19
C ASN A 165 32.53 -11.14 -8.25
N LEU A 166 32.07 -10.09 -7.55
CA LEU A 166 32.90 -9.39 -6.55
C LEU A 166 33.21 -10.23 -5.30
N GLY A 167 32.35 -11.20 -4.95
CA GLY A 167 32.57 -12.12 -3.83
C GLY A 167 33.59 -13.21 -4.13
N GLN A 168 33.69 -13.65 -5.39
CA GLN A 168 34.64 -14.67 -5.84
C GLN A 168 36.07 -14.11 -6.03
N ALA A 169 36.22 -12.82 -6.32
CA ALA A 169 37.53 -12.19 -6.54
C ALA A 169 38.29 -11.80 -5.26
N LYS A 170 37.70 -11.99 -4.06
CA LYS A 170 38.29 -11.66 -2.76
C LYS A 170 38.65 -12.87 -1.89
N GLY A 171 38.48 -14.10 -2.38
CA GLY A 171 38.94 -15.34 -1.74
C GLY A 171 40.19 -15.87 -2.41
#